data_AF-A0A7W0GY88-F1
#
_entry.id   AF-A0A7W0GY88-F1
#
_cell.length_a   1.000
_cell.length_b   1.000
_cell.length_c   1.000
_cell.angle_alpha   90.00
_cell.angle_beta   90.00
_cell.angle_gamma   90.00
#
_symmetry.space_group_name_H-M   'P 1'
#
loop_
_entity.id
_entity.type
_entity.pdbx_description
1 polymer ?
#
loop_
_entity_poly.entity_id
_entity_poly.type
_entity_poly.pdbx_seq_one_letter_code
_entity_poly.pdbx_strand_id
1 'polypeptide(L)'
;ILRKLVENGNAIVVAYMTSGNLAVFDHDVRRHLDFLHRLAAERRLGASTVAELGDRVEEFLARKRPGDVDIPEVQDVKRMIRESEAVAGLRTLGLEEGAARFLDLPFYRTGKVRKDPVGAADVAIVRALMEEVRPDLVFVAGDLSDPHGTHRMCKEAIDCALAEVAGSGGPLPEVWLYRGAWQEWPVTDATWLVPLSQEELRLKIQAIFKHQSQKDTAPFPGPDEREFWQRVEARNKGTAEDLDRLGLAEYFAMEAYVVDPH
;
A
#
# COMPACT_ATOMS: atom_id res chain seq x y z
N ILE A 1 -4.80 -11.85 6.19
CA ILE A 1 -6.08 -11.55 6.89
C ILE A 1 -7.20 -11.00 5.99
N LEU A 2 -6.92 -10.08 5.06
CA LEU A 2 -7.95 -9.36 4.29
C LEU A 2 -8.97 -10.28 3.60
N ARG A 3 -8.50 -11.36 2.96
CA ARG A 3 -9.38 -12.36 2.32
C ARG A 3 -10.37 -13.00 3.30
N LYS A 4 -9.93 -13.38 4.50
CA LYS A 4 -10.80 -13.96 5.53
C LYS A 4 -11.91 -13.00 5.94
N LEU A 5 -11.56 -11.72 6.11
CA LEU A 5 -12.54 -10.70 6.46
C LEU A 5 -13.61 -10.55 5.37
N VAL A 6 -13.20 -10.62 4.09
CA VAL A 6 -14.13 -10.63 2.94
C VAL A 6 -15.04 -11.86 2.99
N GLU A 7 -14.49 -13.06 3.18
CA GLU A 7 -15.26 -14.31 3.23
C GLU A 7 -16.24 -14.35 4.41
N ASN A 8 -15.91 -13.68 5.50
CA ASN A 8 -16.77 -13.52 6.67
C ASN A 8 -17.83 -12.40 6.50
N GLY A 9 -17.89 -11.73 5.35
CA GLY A 9 -18.89 -10.69 5.06
C GLY A 9 -18.67 -9.37 5.79
N ASN A 10 -17.43 -9.07 6.20
CA ASN A 10 -17.11 -7.80 6.86
C ASN A 10 -17.21 -6.64 5.87
N ALA A 11 -17.65 -5.48 6.36
CA ALA A 11 -17.51 -4.22 5.64
C ALA A 11 -16.06 -3.74 5.76
N ILE A 12 -15.38 -3.54 4.63
CA ILE A 12 -13.95 -3.25 4.61
C ILE A 12 -13.68 -2.02 3.76
N VAL A 13 -12.89 -1.11 4.30
CA VAL A 13 -12.27 0.00 3.59
C VAL A 13 -10.76 -0.16 3.64
N VAL A 14 -10.11 0.05 2.50
CA VAL A 14 -8.65 0.07 2.41
C VAL A 14 -8.21 1.49 2.05
N ALA A 15 -7.62 2.17 3.03
CA ALA A 15 -7.14 3.54 2.88
C ALA A 15 -5.70 3.59 2.39
N TYR A 16 -5.50 4.05 1.16
CA TYR A 16 -4.21 4.37 0.59
C TYR A 16 -3.87 5.82 0.93
N MET A 17 -3.03 5.99 1.96
CA MET A 17 -2.72 7.29 2.54
C MET A 17 -1.83 8.16 1.63
N THR A 18 -1.04 7.55 0.77
CA THR A 18 -0.13 8.27 -0.14
C THR A 18 -0.24 7.73 -1.56
N SER A 19 0.09 8.57 -2.55
CA SER A 19 0.02 8.18 -3.96
C SER A 19 1.07 7.13 -4.37
N GLY A 20 2.17 7.02 -3.61
CA GLY A 20 3.26 6.08 -3.92
C GLY A 20 3.96 6.35 -5.26
N ASN A 21 3.71 7.52 -5.87
CA ASN A 21 4.18 7.85 -7.22
C ASN A 21 5.71 7.83 -7.34
N LEU A 22 6.45 8.17 -6.28
CA LEU A 22 7.91 8.16 -6.26
C LEU A 22 8.52 6.76 -6.51
N ALA A 23 7.75 5.69 -6.27
CA ALA A 23 8.19 4.31 -6.45
C ALA A 23 7.85 3.74 -7.84
N VAL A 24 7.28 4.53 -8.74
CA VAL A 24 6.99 4.11 -10.11
C VAL A 24 8.11 4.58 -11.03
N PHE A 25 8.65 3.66 -11.82
CA PHE A 25 9.74 3.97 -12.74
C PHE A 25 9.24 4.72 -13.99
N ASP A 26 10.11 5.53 -14.57
CA ASP A 26 9.77 6.35 -15.74
C ASP A 26 9.43 5.50 -16.98
N HIS A 27 9.94 4.27 -17.06
CA HIS A 27 9.60 3.36 -18.16
C HIS A 27 8.15 2.84 -18.07
N ASP A 28 7.58 2.71 -16.87
CA ASP A 28 6.16 2.39 -16.71
C ASP A 28 5.27 3.52 -17.20
N VAL A 29 5.68 4.78 -16.98
CA VAL A 29 4.99 5.96 -17.51
C VAL A 29 4.97 5.91 -19.04
N ARG A 30 6.12 5.67 -19.68
CA ARG A 30 6.20 5.52 -21.14
C ARG A 30 5.34 4.38 -21.66
N ARG A 31 5.34 3.23 -20.98
CA ARG A 31 4.51 2.06 -21.34
C ARG A 31 3.02 2.38 -21.32
N HIS A 32 2.54 3.09 -20.31
CA HIS A 32 1.13 3.48 -20.21
C HIS A 32 0.74 4.58 -21.21
N LEU A 33 1.65 5.51 -21.51
CA LEU A 33 1.43 6.50 -22.56
C LEU A 33 1.34 5.85 -23.94
N ASP A 34 2.22 4.91 -24.29
CA ASP A 34 2.12 4.15 -25.55
C ASP A 34 0.76 3.45 -25.68
N PHE A 35 0.27 2.84 -24.59
CA PHE A 35 -1.08 2.25 -24.57
C PHE A 35 -2.17 3.30 -24.85
N LEU A 36 -2.12 4.46 -24.19
CA LEU A 36 -3.07 5.55 -24.42
C LEU A 36 -3.01 6.08 -25.85
N HIS A 37 -1.82 6.26 -26.42
CA HIS A 37 -1.65 6.68 -27.81
C HIS A 37 -2.29 5.71 -28.79
N ARG A 38 -2.05 4.39 -28.60
CA ARG A 38 -2.66 3.35 -29.45
C ARG A 38 -4.19 3.36 -29.34
N LEU A 39 -4.71 3.46 -28.12
CA LEU A 39 -6.15 3.51 -27.89
C LEU A 39 -6.78 4.75 -28.52
N ALA A 40 -6.15 5.91 -28.37
CA ALA A 40 -6.60 7.18 -28.93
C ALA A 40 -6.59 7.16 -30.46
N ALA A 41 -5.55 6.57 -31.07
CA ALA A 41 -5.47 6.39 -32.52
C ALA A 41 -6.57 5.45 -33.05
N GLU A 42 -6.78 4.31 -32.39
CA GLU A 42 -7.77 3.30 -32.79
C GLU A 42 -9.21 3.79 -32.63
N ARG A 43 -9.51 4.46 -31.50
CA ARG A 43 -10.88 4.90 -31.16
C ARG A 43 -11.19 6.34 -31.52
N ARG A 44 -10.20 7.10 -32.03
CA ARG A 44 -10.28 8.54 -32.33
C ARG A 44 -10.75 9.38 -31.13
N LEU A 45 -10.38 8.96 -29.92
CA LEU A 45 -10.72 9.64 -28.67
C LEU A 45 -9.57 10.52 -28.22
N GLY A 46 -9.78 11.85 -28.16
CA GLY A 46 -8.83 12.79 -27.53
C GLY A 46 -7.39 12.72 -28.06
N ALA A 47 -7.19 12.34 -29.33
CA ALA A 47 -5.87 12.03 -29.88
C ALA A 47 -4.87 13.20 -29.77
N SER A 48 -5.34 14.44 -29.93
CA SER A 48 -4.50 15.64 -29.73
C SER A 48 -4.07 15.80 -28.27
N THR A 49 -4.99 15.61 -27.32
CA THR A 49 -4.70 15.72 -25.88
C THR A 49 -3.71 14.65 -25.41
N VAL A 50 -3.88 13.41 -25.89
CA VAL A 50 -2.93 12.32 -25.58
C VAL A 50 -1.57 12.60 -26.22
N ALA A 51 -1.53 13.16 -27.43
CA ALA A 51 -0.29 13.58 -28.07
C ALA A 51 0.44 14.67 -27.28
N GLU A 52 -0.25 15.73 -26.89
CA GLU A 52 0.31 16.83 -26.09
C GLU A 52 0.80 16.35 -24.71
N LEU A 53 0.09 15.42 -24.08
CA LEU A 53 0.55 14.79 -22.83
C LEU A 53 1.82 13.98 -23.07
N GLY A 54 1.85 13.14 -24.10
CA GLY A 54 2.99 12.31 -24.48
C GLY A 54 4.24 13.14 -24.77
N ASP A 55 4.11 14.19 -25.58
CA ASP A 55 5.22 15.07 -25.96
C ASP A 55 5.81 15.78 -24.74
N ARG A 56 4.98 16.31 -23.84
CA ARG A 56 5.45 16.97 -22.60
C ARG A 56 6.18 15.99 -21.68
N VAL A 57 5.65 14.78 -21.52
CA VAL A 57 6.28 13.76 -20.69
C VAL A 57 7.60 13.31 -21.28
N GLU A 58 7.67 13.05 -22.59
CA GLU A 58 8.92 12.62 -23.22
C GLU A 58 9.97 13.73 -23.23
N GLU A 59 9.58 14.98 -23.49
CA GLU A 59 10.50 16.13 -23.41
C GLU A 59 11.11 16.27 -22.01
N PHE A 60 10.30 16.10 -20.97
CA PHE A 60 10.78 16.14 -19.60
C PHE A 60 11.69 14.95 -19.28
N LEU A 61 11.23 13.72 -19.56
CA LEU A 61 11.98 12.50 -19.25
C LEU A 61 13.30 12.38 -20.02
N ALA A 62 13.40 12.98 -21.22
CA ALA A 62 14.64 13.02 -22.00
C ALA A 62 15.73 13.91 -21.36
N ARG A 63 15.33 14.88 -20.53
CA ARG A 63 16.25 15.84 -19.85
C ARG A 63 16.41 15.56 -18.37
N LYS A 64 15.53 14.74 -17.79
CA LYS A 64 15.49 14.40 -16.36
C LYS A 64 16.78 13.72 -15.91
N ARG A 65 17.31 14.15 -14.77
CA ARG A 65 18.44 13.51 -14.08
C ARG A 65 17.96 12.78 -12.82
N PRO A 66 18.74 11.81 -12.31
CA PRO A 66 18.43 11.17 -11.03
C PRO A 66 18.27 12.21 -9.91
N GLY A 67 17.12 12.16 -9.22
CA GLY A 67 16.78 13.08 -8.13
C GLY A 67 15.98 14.33 -8.54
N ASP A 68 15.81 14.59 -9.85
CA ASP A 68 14.92 15.65 -10.30
C ASP A 68 13.46 15.31 -9.99
N VAL A 69 12.69 16.32 -9.56
CA VAL A 69 11.26 16.18 -9.24
C VAL A 69 10.47 16.07 -10.53
N ASP A 70 9.59 15.06 -10.60
CA ASP A 70 8.68 14.85 -11.74
C ASP A 70 7.75 16.05 -11.96
N ILE A 71 7.48 16.41 -13.22
CA ILE A 71 6.42 17.36 -13.57
C ILE A 71 5.03 16.81 -13.17
N PRO A 72 4.01 17.67 -12.94
CA PRO A 72 2.68 17.23 -12.53
C PRO A 72 2.10 16.11 -13.38
N GLU A 73 2.28 16.16 -14.70
CA GLU A 73 1.81 15.15 -15.65
C GLU A 73 2.42 13.76 -15.38
N VAL A 74 3.71 13.70 -15.08
CA VAL A 74 4.40 12.45 -14.75
C VAL A 74 3.94 11.95 -13.38
N GLN A 75 3.81 12.85 -12.40
CA GLN A 75 3.32 12.50 -11.07
C GLN A 75 1.88 11.94 -11.12
N ASP A 76 1.03 12.52 -11.96
CA ASP A 76 -0.35 12.09 -12.19
C ASP A 76 -0.41 10.70 -12.81
N VAL A 77 0.37 10.45 -13.87
CA VAL A 77 0.42 9.12 -14.51
C VAL A 77 0.92 8.07 -13.52
N LYS A 78 1.98 8.36 -12.77
CA LYS A 78 2.51 7.43 -11.76
C LYS A 78 1.50 7.14 -10.64
N ARG A 79 0.77 8.16 -10.18
CA ARG A 79 -0.34 7.98 -9.22
C ARG A 79 -1.42 7.06 -9.81
N MET A 80 -1.92 7.35 -11.00
CA MET A 80 -2.97 6.56 -11.65
C MET A 80 -2.57 5.09 -11.86
N ILE A 81 -1.30 4.82 -12.20
CA ILE A 81 -0.74 3.47 -12.27
C ILE A 81 -0.87 2.78 -10.90
N ARG A 82 -0.39 3.42 -9.83
CA ARG A 82 -0.44 2.88 -8.46
C ARG A 82 -1.86 2.61 -7.97
N GLU A 83 -2.80 3.50 -8.27
CA GLU A 83 -4.21 3.37 -7.92
C GLU A 83 -4.88 2.22 -8.68
N SER A 84 -4.63 2.12 -9.99
CA SER A 84 -5.15 1.03 -10.82
C SER A 84 -4.66 -0.35 -10.34
N GLU A 85 -3.36 -0.44 -10.01
CA GLU A 85 -2.76 -1.65 -9.45
C GLU A 85 -3.33 -2.01 -8.07
N ALA A 86 -3.56 -1.01 -7.22
CA ALA A 86 -4.21 -1.17 -5.92
C ALA A 86 -5.62 -1.75 -6.05
N VAL A 87 -6.46 -1.17 -6.91
CA VAL A 87 -7.81 -1.68 -7.18
C VAL A 87 -7.75 -3.12 -7.73
N ALA A 88 -6.82 -3.42 -8.64
CA ALA A 88 -6.65 -4.77 -9.16
C ALA A 88 -6.24 -5.78 -8.06
N GLY A 89 -5.38 -5.37 -7.13
CA GLY A 89 -5.00 -6.15 -5.95
C GLY A 89 -6.19 -6.45 -5.05
N LEU A 90 -7.02 -5.44 -4.76
CA LEU A 90 -8.24 -5.60 -3.96
C LEU A 90 -9.26 -6.55 -4.63
N ARG A 91 -9.50 -6.39 -5.93
CA ARG A 91 -10.37 -7.31 -6.71
C ARG A 91 -9.91 -8.76 -6.62
N THR A 92 -8.60 -8.99 -6.61
CA THR A 92 -8.03 -10.35 -6.47
C THR A 92 -8.39 -11.00 -5.13
N LEU A 93 -8.61 -10.19 -4.10
CA LEU A 93 -9.00 -10.65 -2.76
C LEU A 93 -10.53 -10.71 -2.57
N GLY A 94 -11.30 -10.28 -3.56
CA GLY A 94 -12.77 -10.27 -3.54
C GLY A 94 -13.37 -8.94 -3.05
N LEU A 95 -12.60 -7.85 -3.06
CA LEU A 95 -13.10 -6.51 -2.76
C LEU A 95 -13.44 -5.75 -4.04
N GLU A 96 -14.56 -5.03 -3.99
CA GLU A 96 -14.97 -4.11 -5.04
C GLU A 96 -14.13 -2.83 -5.03
N GLU A 97 -14.12 -2.11 -6.15
CA GLU A 97 -13.39 -0.84 -6.28
C GLU A 97 -13.80 0.20 -5.24
N GLY A 98 -15.09 0.21 -4.87
CA GLY A 98 -15.63 1.09 -3.83
C GLY A 98 -15.09 0.86 -2.43
N ALA A 99 -14.31 -0.21 -2.17
CA ALA A 99 -13.59 -0.41 -0.91
C ALA A 99 -12.29 0.42 -0.82
N ALA A 100 -11.74 0.85 -1.96
CA ALA A 100 -10.54 1.70 -1.98
C ALA A 100 -10.87 3.14 -1.58
N ARG A 101 -10.00 3.75 -0.78
CA ARG A 101 -9.98 5.18 -0.50
C ARG A 101 -8.58 5.71 -0.73
N PHE A 102 -8.41 6.59 -1.72
CA PHE A 102 -7.14 7.25 -2.01
C PHE A 102 -7.14 8.62 -1.33
N LEU A 103 -6.38 8.77 -0.25
CA LEU A 103 -6.44 9.96 0.60
C LEU A 103 -5.48 11.06 0.13
N ASP A 104 -4.43 10.69 -0.60
CA ASP A 104 -3.40 11.59 -1.12
C ASP A 104 -2.95 12.65 -0.09
N LEU A 105 -2.45 12.16 1.05
CA LEU A 105 -2.18 13.02 2.19
C LEU A 105 -1.17 14.13 1.85
N PRO A 106 -1.46 15.40 2.22
CA PRO A 106 -0.62 16.55 1.94
C PRO A 106 0.88 16.37 2.20
N PHE A 107 1.27 15.71 3.29
CA PHE A 107 2.68 15.55 3.68
C PHE A 107 3.54 14.84 2.60
N TYR A 108 2.90 14.02 1.75
CA TYR A 108 3.54 13.24 0.69
C TYR A 108 3.54 13.94 -0.67
N ARG A 109 2.65 14.93 -0.89
CA ARG A 109 2.43 15.57 -2.21
C ARG A 109 3.55 16.47 -2.70
N THR A 110 4.60 16.68 -1.92
CA THR A 110 5.68 17.59 -2.27
C THR A 110 6.50 17.18 -3.49
N GLY A 111 6.37 15.91 -3.93
CA GLY A 111 7.20 15.32 -4.98
C GLY A 111 8.68 15.18 -4.60
N LYS A 112 9.04 15.56 -3.36
CA LYS A 112 10.40 15.52 -2.83
C LYS A 112 10.65 14.17 -2.17
N VAL A 113 11.91 13.72 -2.24
CA VAL A 113 12.37 12.53 -1.49
C VAL A 113 12.16 12.72 0.02
N ARG A 114 12.41 13.94 0.52
CA ARG A 114 12.12 14.33 1.90
C ARG A 114 10.69 14.85 2.00
N LYS A 115 9.86 14.15 2.79
CA LYS A 115 8.48 14.53 3.07
C LYS A 115 8.42 15.70 4.06
N ASP A 116 7.34 16.47 3.96
CA ASP A 116 6.99 17.46 4.98
C ASP A 116 6.46 16.73 6.22
N PRO A 117 6.60 17.29 7.44
CA PRO A 117 6.01 16.68 8.64
C PRO A 117 4.49 16.54 8.51
N VAL A 118 3.92 15.57 9.21
CA VAL A 118 2.47 15.39 9.31
C VAL A 118 1.85 16.66 9.89
N GLY A 119 0.86 17.23 9.19
CA GLY A 119 0.17 18.44 9.60
C GLY A 119 -1.30 18.20 9.94
N ALA A 120 -1.96 19.24 10.46
CA ALA A 120 -3.38 19.19 10.82
C ALA A 120 -4.30 18.82 9.64
N ALA A 121 -3.91 19.19 8.41
CA ALA A 121 -4.66 18.81 7.20
C ALA A 121 -4.62 17.30 6.94
N ASP A 122 -3.48 16.65 7.19
CA ASP A 122 -3.35 15.19 7.04
C ASP A 122 -4.23 14.47 8.07
N VAL A 123 -4.15 14.92 9.33
CA VAL A 123 -4.94 14.37 10.45
C VAL A 123 -6.44 14.52 10.19
N ALA A 124 -6.89 15.68 9.71
CA ALA A 124 -8.29 15.94 9.40
C ALA A 124 -8.84 14.98 8.32
N ILE A 125 -8.05 14.65 7.29
CA ILE A 125 -8.45 13.70 6.24
C ILE A 125 -8.63 12.29 6.82
N VAL A 126 -7.67 11.84 7.64
CA VAL A 126 -7.73 10.51 8.27
C VAL A 126 -8.91 10.42 9.24
N ARG A 127 -9.10 11.45 10.06
CA ARG A 127 -10.21 11.55 10.99
C ARG A 127 -11.56 11.52 10.28
N ALA A 128 -11.72 12.29 9.19
CA ALA A 128 -12.96 12.29 8.42
C ALA A 128 -13.31 10.88 7.91
N LEU A 129 -12.31 10.10 7.48
CA LEU A 129 -12.54 8.71 7.09
C LEU A 129 -12.93 7.82 8.29
N MET A 130 -12.27 7.99 9.45
CA MET A 130 -12.63 7.26 10.66
C MET A 130 -14.08 7.56 11.10
N GLU A 131 -14.52 8.81 11.01
CA GLU A 131 -15.88 9.23 11.33
C GLU A 131 -16.91 8.74 10.30
N GLU A 132 -16.56 8.68 9.00
CA GLU A 132 -17.39 8.09 7.94
C GLU A 132 -17.60 6.59 8.16
N VAL A 133 -16.49 5.86 8.35
CA VAL A 133 -16.48 4.39 8.37
C VAL A 133 -16.88 3.84 9.73
N ARG A 134 -16.53 4.53 10.82
CA ARG A 134 -16.67 4.09 12.22
C ARG A 134 -16.17 2.64 12.41
N PRO A 135 -14.87 2.39 12.13
CA PRO A 135 -14.33 1.04 12.16
C PRO A 135 -14.34 0.46 13.58
N ASP A 136 -14.56 -0.85 13.69
CA ASP A 136 -14.29 -1.61 14.92
C ASP A 136 -12.80 -2.01 15.02
N LEU A 137 -12.17 -2.26 13.87
CA LEU A 137 -10.76 -2.66 13.74
C LEU A 137 -10.04 -1.77 12.72
N VAL A 138 -8.82 -1.35 13.04
CA VAL A 138 -7.93 -0.63 12.11
C VAL A 138 -6.61 -1.37 11.97
N PHE A 139 -6.26 -1.76 10.74
CA PHE A 139 -4.98 -2.40 10.43
C PHE A 139 -3.97 -1.37 9.95
N VAL A 140 -2.81 -1.28 10.61
CA VAL A 140 -1.75 -0.31 10.31
C VAL A 140 -0.41 -1.00 10.14
N ALA A 141 0.43 -0.50 9.25
CA ALA A 141 1.80 -0.98 9.14
C ALA A 141 2.59 -0.58 10.40
N GLY A 142 3.00 -1.57 11.20
CA GLY A 142 3.86 -1.40 12.36
C GLY A 142 5.36 -1.36 12.03
N ASP A 143 5.72 -1.34 10.74
CA ASP A 143 7.11 -1.30 10.28
C ASP A 143 7.68 0.12 10.28
N LEU A 144 7.92 0.64 11.49
CA LEU A 144 8.40 2.02 11.72
C LEU A 144 9.87 2.25 11.32
N SER A 145 10.58 1.17 11.01
CA SER A 145 11.96 1.15 10.52
C SER A 145 12.05 1.34 9.00
N ASP A 146 10.96 1.68 8.32
CA ASP A 146 10.96 1.85 6.87
C ASP A 146 11.99 2.91 6.44
N PRO A 147 12.84 2.62 5.43
CA PRO A 147 13.94 3.51 5.04
C PRO A 147 13.46 4.87 4.51
N HIS A 148 12.18 4.96 4.15
CA HIS A 148 11.54 6.14 3.63
C HIS A 148 10.79 6.96 4.69
N GLY A 149 10.61 6.43 5.90
CA GLY A 149 9.84 7.05 6.99
C GLY A 149 8.34 7.18 6.73
N THR A 150 7.82 6.69 5.60
CA THR A 150 6.41 6.89 5.23
C THR A 150 5.48 6.10 6.13
N HIS A 151 5.84 4.88 6.54
CA HIS A 151 5.01 4.11 7.47
C HIS A 151 4.87 4.82 8.81
N ARG A 152 5.97 5.39 9.33
CA ARG A 152 5.96 6.17 10.57
C ARG A 152 5.03 7.37 10.47
N MET A 153 5.13 8.16 9.39
CA MET A 153 4.31 9.35 9.20
C MET A 153 2.83 9.00 9.00
N CYS A 154 2.54 7.91 8.29
CA CYS A 154 1.17 7.40 8.19
C CYS A 154 0.63 6.98 9.56
N LYS A 155 1.41 6.26 10.37
CA LYS A 155 0.99 5.89 11.74
C LYS A 155 0.78 7.14 12.59
N GLU A 156 1.68 8.12 12.54
CA GLU A 156 1.54 9.40 13.25
C GLU A 156 0.22 10.10 12.91
N ALA A 157 -0.14 10.18 11.63
CA ALA A 157 -1.42 10.77 11.21
C ALA A 157 -2.64 10.00 11.75
N ILE A 158 -2.56 8.66 11.81
CA ILE A 158 -3.60 7.78 12.38
C ILE A 158 -3.70 7.99 13.90
N ASP A 159 -2.58 7.99 14.61
CA ASP A 159 -2.54 8.14 16.06
C ASP A 159 -3.09 9.52 16.48
N CYS A 160 -2.72 10.59 15.76
CA CYS A 160 -3.31 11.91 15.97
C CYS A 160 -4.82 11.94 15.72
N ALA A 161 -5.30 11.29 14.65
CA ALA A 161 -6.72 11.23 14.36
C ALA A 161 -7.50 10.45 15.43
N LEU A 162 -6.96 9.31 15.90
CA LEU A 162 -7.53 8.55 17.01
C LEU A 162 -7.57 9.37 18.30
N ALA A 163 -6.52 10.14 18.61
CA ALA A 163 -6.49 11.02 19.77
C ALA A 163 -7.57 12.12 19.70
N GLU A 164 -7.82 12.70 18.51
CA GLU A 164 -8.91 13.65 18.31
C GLU A 164 -10.30 13.01 18.47
N VAL A 165 -10.49 11.81 17.91
CA VAL A 165 -11.74 11.05 18.05
C VAL A 165 -11.99 10.73 19.52
N ALA A 166 -10.98 10.24 20.25
CA ALA A 166 -11.04 9.98 21.68
C ALA A 166 -11.39 11.25 22.48
N GLY A 167 -10.72 12.36 22.19
CA GLY A 167 -10.95 13.65 22.83
C GLY A 167 -12.37 14.21 22.60
N SER A 168 -13.00 13.83 21.49
CA SER A 168 -14.41 14.16 21.18
C SER A 168 -15.43 13.19 21.81
N GLY A 169 -14.98 12.14 22.51
CA GLY A 169 -15.83 11.10 23.09
C GLY A 169 -16.33 10.07 22.08
N GLY A 170 -15.71 9.99 20.90
CA GLY A 170 -16.02 8.99 19.88
C GLY A 170 -15.51 7.59 20.27
N PRO A 171 -16.11 6.52 19.72
CA PRO A 171 -15.61 5.16 19.92
C PRO A 171 -14.24 4.98 19.26
N LEU A 172 -13.34 4.25 19.92
CA LEU A 172 -12.03 3.90 19.36
C LEU A 172 -12.01 2.46 18.85
N PRO A 173 -11.50 2.23 17.64
CA PRO A 173 -11.25 0.88 17.14
C PRO A 173 -10.09 0.20 17.90
N GLU A 174 -10.05 -1.13 17.85
CA GLU A 174 -8.82 -1.87 18.15
C GLU A 174 -7.83 -1.72 16.99
N VAL A 175 -6.58 -1.35 17.28
CA VAL A 175 -5.56 -1.09 16.27
C VAL A 175 -4.60 -2.26 16.17
N TRP A 176 -4.52 -2.89 15.00
CA TRP A 176 -3.69 -4.06 14.73
C TRP A 176 -2.51 -3.68 13.85
N LEU A 177 -1.31 -3.93 14.36
CA LEU A 177 -0.05 -3.65 13.69
C LEU A 177 0.43 -4.88 12.92
N TYR A 178 0.56 -4.75 11.61
CA TYR A 178 1.16 -5.77 10.74
C TYR A 178 2.55 -5.35 10.26
N ARG A 179 3.39 -6.30 9.87
CA ARG A 179 4.71 -6.03 9.27
C ARG A 179 4.74 -6.28 7.76
N GLY A 180 5.63 -5.55 7.08
CA GLY A 180 5.89 -5.70 5.64
C GLY A 180 6.72 -6.94 5.31
N ALA A 181 7.06 -7.15 4.03
CA ALA A 181 7.74 -8.37 3.59
C ALA A 181 9.14 -8.59 4.21
N TRP A 182 9.75 -7.57 4.80
CA TRP A 182 11.13 -7.61 5.30
C TRP A 182 11.28 -8.22 6.68
N GLN A 183 10.25 -8.13 7.51
CA GLN A 183 10.29 -8.57 8.90
C GLN A 183 8.93 -9.12 9.30
N GLU A 184 8.90 -10.05 10.24
CA GLU A 184 7.69 -10.47 10.95
C GLU A 184 7.85 -10.18 12.44
N TRP A 185 6.72 -10.03 13.14
CA TRP A 185 6.74 -10.00 14.60
C TRP A 185 7.25 -11.33 15.17
N PRO A 186 8.10 -11.31 16.20
CA PRO A 186 8.38 -12.51 16.98
C PRO A 186 7.08 -13.11 17.52
N VAL A 187 6.97 -14.44 17.51
CA VAL A 187 5.78 -15.15 18.01
C VAL A 187 5.48 -14.84 19.47
N THR A 188 6.49 -14.47 20.25
CA THR A 188 6.36 -14.06 21.66
C THR A 188 5.73 -12.68 21.84
N ASP A 189 5.82 -11.84 20.81
CA ASP A 189 5.32 -10.46 20.83
C ASP A 189 3.95 -10.37 20.17
N ALA A 190 3.60 -11.34 19.32
CA ALA A 190 2.34 -11.40 18.60
C ALA A 190 1.14 -11.53 19.56
N THR A 191 0.18 -10.61 19.44
CA THR A 191 -1.13 -10.71 20.12
C THR A 191 -2.04 -11.68 19.40
N TRP A 192 -2.03 -11.63 18.06
CA TRP A 192 -2.87 -12.48 17.21
C TRP A 192 -2.02 -13.20 16.18
N LEU A 193 -2.27 -14.50 16.06
CA LEU A 193 -1.68 -15.40 15.09
C LEU A 193 -2.79 -15.90 14.17
N VAL A 194 -2.72 -15.55 12.89
CA VAL A 194 -3.79 -15.81 11.92
C VAL A 194 -3.32 -16.85 10.91
N PRO A 195 -3.86 -18.08 10.96
CA PRO A 195 -3.45 -19.16 10.06
C PRO A 195 -3.95 -18.89 8.64
N LEU A 196 -3.15 -19.26 7.65
CA LEU A 196 -3.48 -19.19 6.23
C LEU A 196 -3.45 -20.59 5.63
N SER A 197 -4.51 -20.93 4.90
CA SER A 197 -4.50 -22.08 4.00
C SER A 197 -3.58 -21.82 2.81
N GLN A 198 -3.26 -22.90 2.07
CA GLN A 198 -2.50 -22.79 0.83
C GLN A 198 -3.18 -21.89 -0.21
N GLU A 199 -4.50 -21.95 -0.30
CA GLU A 199 -5.26 -21.11 -1.22
C GLU A 199 -5.19 -19.63 -0.83
N GLU A 200 -5.31 -19.31 0.46
CA GLU A 200 -5.21 -17.93 0.92
C GLU A 200 -3.83 -17.34 0.70
N LEU A 201 -2.76 -18.12 0.92
CA LEU A 201 -1.40 -17.68 0.61
C LEU A 201 -1.22 -17.47 -0.90
N ARG A 202 -1.77 -18.37 -1.73
CA ARG A 202 -1.76 -18.24 -3.19
C ARG A 202 -2.46 -16.96 -3.65
N LEU A 203 -3.65 -16.66 -3.12
CA LEU A 203 -4.39 -15.44 -3.44
C LEU A 203 -3.67 -14.18 -2.98
N LYS A 204 -3.03 -14.21 -1.81
CA LYS A 204 -2.17 -13.12 -1.33
C LYS A 204 -1.03 -12.84 -2.30
N ILE A 205 -0.35 -13.88 -2.77
CA ILE A 205 0.73 -13.77 -3.79
C ILE A 205 0.17 -13.21 -5.11
N GLN A 206 -1.01 -13.66 -5.55
CA GLN A 206 -1.65 -13.13 -6.75
C GLN A 206 -2.02 -11.65 -6.62
N ALA A 207 -2.43 -11.18 -5.44
CA ALA A 207 -2.69 -9.78 -5.16
C ALA A 207 -1.39 -8.96 -5.20
N ILE A 208 -0.30 -9.46 -4.62
CA ILE A 208 1.05 -8.86 -4.74
C ILE A 208 1.42 -8.73 -6.22
N PHE A 209 1.09 -9.73 -7.05
CA PHE A 209 1.38 -9.68 -8.47
C PHE A 209 0.67 -8.58 -9.25
N LYS A 210 -0.40 -7.98 -8.71
CA LYS A 210 -1.11 -6.87 -9.35
C LYS A 210 -0.35 -5.55 -9.25
N HIS A 211 0.58 -5.42 -8.30
CA HIS A 211 1.45 -4.25 -8.14
C HIS A 211 2.69 -4.34 -9.03
N GLN A 212 2.50 -4.33 -10.36
CA GLN A 212 3.55 -4.63 -11.34
C GLN A 212 4.69 -3.61 -11.32
N SER A 213 4.36 -2.32 -11.27
CA SER A 213 5.33 -1.21 -11.25
C SER A 213 6.25 -1.22 -10.02
N GLN A 214 5.96 -2.08 -9.05
CA GLN A 214 6.66 -2.19 -7.77
C GLN A 214 7.49 -3.48 -7.65
N LYS A 215 7.51 -4.31 -8.70
CA LYS A 215 8.20 -5.61 -8.71
C LYS A 215 9.66 -5.53 -9.13
N ASP A 216 10.00 -4.53 -9.93
CA ASP A 216 11.39 -4.30 -10.30
C ASP A 216 12.23 -4.13 -9.04
N THR A 217 13.51 -4.50 -9.14
CA THR A 217 14.47 -4.43 -8.04
C THR A 217 14.25 -3.14 -7.28
N ALA A 218 13.91 -3.25 -5.99
CA ALA A 218 13.66 -2.10 -5.15
C ALA A 218 14.75 -1.06 -5.44
N PRO A 219 14.44 0.24 -5.59
CA PRO A 219 15.45 1.26 -5.92
C PRO A 219 16.68 1.22 -4.99
N PHE A 220 16.53 0.59 -3.82
CA PHE A 220 17.59 0.22 -2.91
C PHE A 220 17.45 -1.26 -2.53
N PRO A 221 18.05 -2.21 -3.27
CA PRO A 221 18.02 -3.61 -2.87
C PRO A 221 18.88 -3.78 -1.61
N GLY A 222 18.29 -4.34 -0.55
CA GLY A 222 19.05 -4.88 0.56
C GLY A 222 19.87 -6.10 0.12
N PRO A 223 20.55 -6.79 1.06
CA PRO A 223 21.34 -7.99 0.74
C PRO A 223 20.49 -9.19 0.28
N ASP A 224 19.16 -9.10 0.38
CA ASP A 224 18.22 -10.15 0.02
C ASP A 224 17.67 -9.93 -1.40
N GLU A 225 18.20 -10.70 -2.35
CA GLU A 225 17.86 -10.64 -3.79
C GLU A 225 16.47 -11.20 -4.14
N ARG A 226 15.77 -11.81 -3.17
CA ARG A 226 14.46 -12.40 -3.43
C ARG A 226 13.45 -11.35 -3.91
N GLU A 227 12.46 -11.78 -4.67
CA GLU A 227 11.32 -10.93 -4.99
C GLU A 227 10.42 -10.71 -3.77
N PHE A 228 9.63 -9.63 -3.77
CA PHE A 228 8.74 -9.30 -2.64
C PHE A 228 7.82 -10.46 -2.25
N TRP A 229 7.23 -11.15 -3.23
CA TRP A 229 6.32 -12.28 -2.98
C TRP A 229 7.03 -13.49 -2.35
N GLN A 230 8.30 -13.75 -2.72
CA GLN A 230 9.08 -14.85 -2.16
C GLN A 230 9.41 -14.58 -0.69
N ARG A 231 9.74 -13.32 -0.35
CA ARG A 231 9.91 -12.91 1.04
C ARG A 231 8.63 -13.11 1.84
N VAL A 232 7.48 -12.67 1.31
CA VAL A 232 6.18 -12.86 1.96
C VAL A 232 5.86 -14.34 2.17
N GLU A 233 6.05 -15.18 1.14
CA GLU A 233 5.78 -16.61 1.23
C GLU A 233 6.67 -17.28 2.29
N ALA A 234 7.99 -17.06 2.21
CA ALA A 234 8.94 -17.62 3.16
C ALA A 234 8.67 -17.15 4.59
N ARG A 235 8.32 -15.86 4.77
CA ARG A 235 7.97 -15.28 6.06
C ARG A 235 6.74 -15.97 6.66
N ASN A 236 5.66 -16.09 5.90
CA ASN A 236 4.43 -16.68 6.42
C ASN A 236 4.56 -18.18 6.69
N LYS A 237 5.31 -18.93 5.87
CA LYS A 237 5.64 -20.33 6.15
C LYS A 237 6.53 -20.46 7.38
N GLY A 238 7.55 -19.62 7.50
CA GLY A 238 8.46 -19.58 8.65
C GLY A 238 7.73 -19.37 9.97
N THR A 239 6.76 -18.44 10.04
CA THR A 239 5.95 -18.26 11.26
C THR A 239 5.17 -19.51 11.64
N ALA A 240 4.62 -20.24 10.66
CA ALA A 240 3.90 -21.49 10.94
C ALA A 240 4.85 -22.61 11.39
N GLU A 241 6.02 -22.74 10.75
CA GLU A 241 7.08 -23.69 11.14
C GLU A 241 7.60 -23.41 12.56
N ASP A 242 7.76 -22.14 12.92
CA ASP A 242 8.21 -21.74 14.25
C ASP A 242 7.21 -22.21 15.33
N LEU A 243 5.91 -22.08 15.07
CA LEU A 243 4.86 -22.49 16.00
C LEU A 243 4.68 -24.00 16.07
N ASP A 244 4.82 -24.70 14.93
CA ASP A 244 4.81 -26.16 14.89
C ASP A 244 5.98 -26.74 15.74
N ARG A 245 7.18 -26.16 15.62
CA ARG A 245 8.32 -26.54 16.48
C ARG A 245 8.10 -26.27 17.97
N LEU A 246 7.22 -25.34 18.32
CA LEU A 246 6.80 -25.07 19.70
C LEU A 246 5.69 -26.02 20.17
N GLY A 247 5.20 -26.91 19.32
CA GLY A 247 4.17 -27.91 19.62
C GLY A 247 2.72 -27.42 19.44
N LEU A 248 2.52 -26.32 18.72
CA LEU A 248 1.19 -25.84 18.35
C LEU A 248 0.68 -26.55 17.09
N ALA A 249 -0.59 -26.32 16.76
CA ALA A 249 -1.20 -26.94 15.58
C ALA A 249 -0.50 -26.53 14.29
N GLU A 250 -0.28 -27.51 13.41
CA GLU A 250 0.33 -27.31 12.09
C GLU A 250 -0.63 -26.54 11.16
N TYR A 251 -0.11 -25.48 10.54
CA TYR A 251 -0.79 -24.72 9.49
C TYR A 251 0.15 -24.49 8.31
N PHE A 252 -0.41 -24.33 7.11
CA PHE A 252 0.40 -24.15 5.90
C PHE A 252 1.22 -22.85 5.93
N ALA A 253 0.65 -21.79 6.50
CA ALA A 253 1.29 -20.49 6.67
C ALA A 253 0.59 -19.71 7.79
N MET A 254 1.24 -18.68 8.32
CA MET A 254 0.67 -17.84 9.38
C MET A 254 1.12 -16.38 9.28
N GLU A 255 0.27 -15.47 9.74
CA GLU A 255 0.58 -14.05 9.92
C GLU A 255 0.50 -13.66 11.39
N ALA A 256 1.44 -12.84 11.84
CA ALA A 256 1.45 -12.30 13.19
C ALA A 256 0.99 -10.83 13.20
N TYR A 257 0.20 -10.47 14.21
CA TYR A 257 -0.28 -9.11 14.46
C TYR A 257 -0.09 -8.75 15.92
N VAL A 258 0.18 -7.47 16.18
CA VAL A 258 0.28 -6.91 17.53
C VAL A 258 -0.85 -5.91 17.71
N VAL A 259 -1.59 -5.99 18.81
CA VAL A 259 -2.58 -4.96 19.17
C VAL A 259 -1.85 -3.80 19.83
N ASP A 260 -2.06 -2.59 19.31
CA ASP A 260 -1.55 -1.35 19.91
C ASP A 260 -2.36 -1.05 21.18
N PRO A 261 -1.74 -0.96 22.37
CA PRO A 261 -2.48 -0.86 23.64
C PRO A 261 -3.16 0.51 23.90
N HIS A 262 -2.96 1.50 23.03
CA HIS A 262 -3.37 2.92 23.19
C HIS A 262 -2.73 3.66 24.36
#